data_AF-R6ZB95-F1
#
_entry.id   AF-R6ZB95-F1
#
_cell.length_a   1.000
_cell.length_b   1.000
_cell.length_c   1.000
_cell.angle_alpha   90.00
_cell.angle_beta   90.00
_cell.angle_gamma   90.00
#
_symmetry.space_group_name_H-M   'P 1'
#
loop_
_entity.id
_entity.type
_entity.pdbx_description
1 polymer ?
#
loop_
_entity_poly.entity_id
_entity_poly.type
_entity_poly.pdbx_seq_one_letter_code
_entity_poly.pdbx_strand_id
1 'polypeptide(L)'
;MALSNSQYDSIMRIYNQAQLRQKHELDKRREEIYEKIPAVKELNEEIASSAVKSARQLLAGDDRAAKGLKAKIADLCEERQVLLAAYGYPADYLELHYDCPLCRDTGYADGRKCSCFKKREIALLYDQSNIREILKRENFSTFSYEYFDDTKPDPRSKKTAREYMKQVAALCKSYVERFGETKDNLLFTGKTGLGKTFLSNCIAKELLDQGYSVVYLPAVKMYEIFSKERFDYDATEEDRDRSSYLLDCDLLIIDDLGTELVNTFTTSQLFYCVNERLNRKKGTIISTNLPVNEMRDEFTDRVMSRIISQYTVIPLYGEDIRIRKKLLGRG
;
A
#
# COMPACT_ATOMS: atom_id res chain seq x y z
N MET A 1 3.48 -11.15 1.81
CA MET A 1 4.49 -12.08 1.30
C MET A 1 5.83 -11.38 1.37
N ALA A 2 6.88 -11.93 1.99
CA ALA A 2 8.22 -11.51 1.62
C ALA A 2 8.42 -11.90 0.15
N LEU A 3 8.95 -10.94 -0.60
CA LEU A 3 9.31 -11.10 -2.00
C LEU A 3 10.24 -12.32 -2.14
N SER A 4 10.03 -13.18 -3.14
CA SER A 4 11.09 -14.11 -3.56
C SER A 4 12.36 -13.31 -3.88
N ASN A 5 13.53 -13.94 -3.82
CA ASN A 5 14.78 -13.26 -4.19
C ASN A 5 14.68 -12.58 -5.57
N SER A 6 14.06 -13.24 -6.55
CA SER A 6 13.82 -12.65 -7.87
C SER A 6 12.88 -11.42 -7.85
N GLN A 7 11.86 -11.44 -7.00
CA GLN A 7 10.94 -10.32 -6.80
C GLN A 7 11.60 -9.16 -6.06
N TYR A 8 12.40 -9.46 -5.03
CA TYR A 8 13.22 -8.49 -4.31
C TYR A 8 14.22 -7.83 -5.25
N ASP A 9 14.95 -8.62 -6.03
CA ASP A 9 15.88 -8.14 -7.04
C ASP A 9 15.18 -7.28 -8.09
N SER A 10 13.95 -7.62 -8.48
CA SER A 10 13.19 -6.82 -9.43
C SER A 10 12.86 -5.42 -8.90
N ILE A 11 12.49 -5.31 -7.61
CA ILE A 11 12.23 -4.02 -6.95
C ILE A 11 13.55 -3.27 -6.73
N MET A 12 14.61 -3.95 -6.31
CA MET A 12 15.93 -3.34 -6.14
C MET A 12 16.53 -2.82 -7.44
N ARG A 13 16.26 -3.46 -8.59
CA ARG A 13 16.63 -2.93 -9.90
C ARG A 13 16.01 -1.57 -10.18
N ILE A 14 14.77 -1.32 -9.75
CA ILE A 14 14.10 -0.02 -9.91
C ILE A 14 14.84 1.06 -9.11
N TYR A 15 15.20 0.76 -7.86
CA TYR A 15 15.98 1.68 -7.03
C TYR A 15 17.38 1.95 -7.59
N ASN A 16 18.09 0.90 -8.01
CA ASN A 16 19.40 1.03 -8.64
C ASN A 16 19.33 1.86 -9.93
N GLN A 17 18.29 1.67 -10.74
CA GLN A 17 18.05 2.48 -11.95
C GLN A 17 17.74 3.94 -11.61
N ALA A 18 16.92 4.20 -10.59
CA ALA A 18 16.62 5.56 -10.13
C ALA A 18 17.91 6.27 -9.67
N GLN A 19 18.72 5.63 -8.84
CA GLN A 19 20.00 6.18 -8.37
C GLN A 19 20.98 6.44 -9.52
N LEU A 20 21.11 5.49 -10.47
CA LEU A 20 21.95 5.66 -11.65
C LEU A 20 21.48 6.84 -12.51
N ARG A 21 20.17 6.94 -12.73
CA ARG A 21 19.55 8.04 -13.48
C ARG A 21 19.81 9.39 -12.82
N GLN A 22 19.53 9.52 -11.52
CA GLN A 22 19.72 10.77 -10.79
C GLN A 22 21.19 11.21 -10.77
N LYS A 23 22.12 10.26 -10.64
CA LYS A 23 23.56 10.54 -10.74
C LYS A 23 23.94 11.04 -12.14
N HIS A 24 23.48 10.35 -13.17
CA HIS A 24 23.75 10.72 -14.57
C HIS A 24 23.15 12.09 -14.94
N GLU A 25 21.95 12.42 -14.44
CA GLU A 25 21.35 13.75 -14.59
C GLU A 25 22.14 14.83 -13.85
N LEU A 26 22.68 14.53 -12.66
CA LEU A 26 23.57 15.44 -11.95
C LEU A 26 24.89 15.65 -12.69
N ASP A 27 25.50 14.60 -13.24
CA ASP A 27 26.74 14.72 -14.00
C ASP A 27 26.54 15.58 -15.26
N LYS A 28 25.41 15.43 -15.96
CA LYS A 28 25.04 16.33 -17.06
C LYS A 28 24.88 17.79 -16.64
N ARG A 29 24.19 18.04 -15.52
CA ARG A 29 24.04 19.41 -14.97
C ARG A 29 25.40 19.99 -14.59
N ARG A 30 26.32 19.19 -14.07
CA ARG A 30 27.69 19.60 -13.75
C ARG A 30 28.49 19.94 -15.00
N GLU A 31 28.46 19.10 -16.02
CA GLU A 31 29.12 19.37 -17.31
C GLU A 31 28.63 20.69 -17.90
N GLU A 32 27.31 20.90 -17.94
CA GLU A 32 26.70 22.14 -18.42
C GLU A 32 27.20 23.37 -17.63
N ILE A 33 27.20 23.29 -16.29
CA ILE A 33 27.65 24.41 -15.45
C ILE A 33 29.15 24.65 -15.60
N TYR A 34 29.97 23.62 -15.73
CA TYR A 34 31.41 23.79 -15.89
C TYR A 34 31.79 24.40 -17.23
N GLU A 35 31.01 24.14 -18.28
CA GLU A 35 31.18 24.82 -19.58
C GLU A 35 30.73 26.28 -19.52
N LYS A 36 29.59 26.58 -18.90
CA LYS A 36 29.01 27.94 -18.86
C LYS A 36 29.65 28.85 -17.80
N ILE A 37 30.04 28.28 -16.66
CA ILE A 37 30.58 28.99 -15.50
C ILE A 37 31.83 28.24 -14.99
N PRO A 38 32.99 28.36 -15.67
CA PRO A 38 34.23 27.67 -15.28
C PRO A 38 34.67 27.96 -13.84
N ALA A 39 34.37 29.16 -13.32
CA ALA A 39 34.64 29.53 -11.92
C ALA A 39 33.98 28.57 -10.91
N VAL A 40 32.81 27.98 -11.23
CA VAL A 40 32.15 26.99 -10.36
C VAL A 40 32.94 25.69 -10.29
N LYS A 41 33.66 25.31 -11.35
CA LYS A 41 34.58 24.16 -11.35
C LYS A 41 35.76 24.42 -10.41
N GLU A 42 36.38 25.58 -10.50
CA GLU A 42 37.50 25.99 -9.64
C GLU A 42 37.11 25.99 -8.16
N LEU A 43 35.94 26.55 -7.83
CA LEU A 43 35.40 26.51 -6.47
C LEU A 43 35.20 25.08 -5.95
N ASN A 44 34.67 24.17 -6.77
CA ASN A 44 34.48 22.77 -6.37
C ASN A 44 35.83 22.04 -6.16
N GLU A 45 36.85 22.32 -6.98
CA GLU A 45 38.20 21.80 -6.80
C GLU A 45 38.86 22.36 -5.52
N GLU A 46 38.62 23.63 -5.20
CA GLU A 46 39.10 24.25 -3.96
C GLU A 46 38.42 23.66 -2.71
N ILE A 47 37.10 23.42 -2.76
CA ILE A 47 36.37 22.74 -1.68
C ILE A 47 36.97 21.34 -1.45
N ALA A 48 37.19 20.56 -2.52
CA ALA A 48 37.73 19.21 -2.43
C ALA A 48 39.16 19.20 -1.86
N SER A 49 40.04 20.08 -2.35
CA SER A 49 41.42 20.19 -1.87
C SER A 49 41.49 20.64 -0.40
N SER A 50 40.63 21.57 0.01
CA SER A 50 40.52 22.06 1.39
C SER A 50 40.07 20.92 2.32
N ALA A 51 39.08 20.12 1.91
CA ALA A 51 38.60 18.97 2.68
C ALA A 51 39.68 17.90 2.89
N VAL A 52 40.44 17.56 1.83
CA VAL A 52 41.55 16.60 1.93
C VAL A 52 42.67 17.11 2.85
N LYS A 53 43.01 18.40 2.74
CA LYS A 53 44.04 19.02 3.60
C LYS A 53 43.65 18.96 5.06
N SER A 54 42.40 19.29 5.39
CA SER A 54 41.93 19.24 6.77
C SER A 54 41.78 17.82 7.30
N ALA A 55 41.40 16.83 6.47
CA ALA A 55 41.38 15.42 6.88
C ALA A 55 42.78 14.94 7.30
N ARG A 56 43.82 15.33 6.56
CA ARG A 56 45.22 15.03 6.93
C ARG A 56 45.63 15.69 8.24
N GLN A 57 45.21 16.92 8.49
CA GLN A 57 45.54 17.65 9.72
C GLN A 57 44.84 17.06 10.96
N LEU A 58 43.59 16.58 10.82
CA LEU A 58 42.89 15.89 11.89
C LEU A 58 43.55 14.56 12.26
N LEU A 59 44.00 13.79 11.27
CA LEU A 59 44.79 12.58 11.51
C LEU A 59 46.14 12.88 12.21
N ALA A 60 46.65 14.10 12.07
CA ALA A 60 47.85 14.58 12.74
C ALA A 60 47.58 15.19 14.13
N GLY A 61 46.34 15.16 14.63
CA GLY A 61 45.98 15.58 15.99
C GLY A 61 45.62 17.06 16.16
N ASP A 62 45.36 17.81 15.08
CA ASP A 62 44.91 19.20 15.16
C ASP A 62 43.38 19.34 15.06
N ASP A 63 42.72 19.36 16.22
CA ASP A 63 41.25 19.53 16.30
C ASP A 63 40.77 20.94 15.85
N ARG A 64 41.65 21.95 15.78
CA ARG A 64 41.28 23.30 15.32
C ARG A 64 41.14 23.35 13.79
N ALA A 65 41.77 22.41 13.07
CA ALA A 65 41.67 22.29 11.62
C ALA A 65 40.23 22.07 11.15
N ALA A 66 39.42 21.31 11.92
CA ALA A 66 38.01 21.06 11.59
C ALA A 66 37.13 22.32 11.64
N LYS A 67 37.38 23.24 12.58
CA LYS A 67 36.61 24.49 12.70
C LYS A 67 36.93 25.46 11.57
N GLY A 68 38.21 25.63 11.24
CA GLY A 68 38.65 26.49 10.14
C GLY A 68 38.17 25.97 8.78
N LEU A 69 38.14 24.65 8.59
CA LEU A 69 37.61 24.03 7.37
C LEU A 69 36.11 24.32 7.18
N LYS A 70 35.30 24.18 8.22
CA LYS A 70 33.85 24.39 8.12
C LYS A 70 33.51 25.81 7.65
N ALA A 71 34.19 26.82 8.20
CA ALA A 71 34.01 28.21 7.78
C ALA A 71 34.39 28.38 6.31
N LYS A 72 35.59 27.92 5.92
CA LYS A 72 36.06 28.03 4.53
C LYS A 72 35.15 27.31 3.52
N ILE A 73 34.65 26.12 3.85
CA ILE A 73 33.70 25.40 2.99
C ILE A 73 32.37 26.15 2.88
N ALA A 74 31.90 26.79 3.95
CA ALA A 74 30.68 27.59 3.93
C ALA A 74 30.83 28.80 2.99
N ASP A 75 31.94 29.54 3.10
CA ASP A 75 32.23 30.70 2.25
C ASP A 75 32.26 30.32 0.76
N LEU A 76 32.98 29.24 0.41
CA LEU A 76 33.07 28.74 -0.97
C LEU A 76 31.72 28.24 -1.51
N CYS A 77 30.88 27.66 -0.64
CA CYS A 77 29.52 27.25 -1.01
C CYS A 77 28.61 28.45 -1.26
N GLU A 78 28.74 29.52 -0.48
CA GLU A 78 27.98 30.77 -0.66
C GLU A 78 28.39 31.47 -1.97
N GLU A 79 29.69 31.58 -2.22
CA GLU A 79 30.21 32.14 -3.47
C GLU A 79 29.71 31.36 -4.70
N ARG A 80 29.69 30.03 -4.62
CA ARG A 80 29.11 29.17 -5.67
C ARG A 80 27.62 29.45 -5.88
N GLN A 81 26.84 29.62 -4.82
CA GLN A 81 25.41 29.92 -4.94
C GLN A 81 25.15 31.28 -5.58
N VAL A 82 25.94 32.30 -5.23
CA VAL A 82 25.86 33.64 -5.84
C VAL A 82 26.13 33.57 -7.34
N LEU A 83 27.16 32.82 -7.75
CA LEU A 83 27.49 32.63 -9.16
C LEU A 83 26.38 31.89 -9.93
N LEU A 84 25.83 30.81 -9.36
CA LEU A 84 24.72 30.09 -9.99
C LEU A 84 23.50 31.02 -10.18
N ALA A 85 23.15 31.79 -9.14
CA ALA A 85 22.03 32.73 -9.18
C ALA A 85 22.23 33.85 -10.21
N ALA A 86 23.46 34.38 -10.33
CA ALA A 86 23.80 35.43 -11.31
C ALA A 86 23.58 34.96 -12.77
N TYR A 87 23.71 33.65 -13.02
CA TYR A 87 23.47 33.03 -14.32
C TYR A 87 22.05 32.44 -14.47
N GLY A 88 21.16 32.66 -13.48
CA GLY A 88 19.76 32.24 -13.52
C GLY A 88 19.51 30.78 -13.12
N TYR A 89 20.49 30.11 -12.50
CA TYR A 89 20.33 28.74 -12.00
C TYR A 89 19.86 28.74 -10.54
N PRO A 90 19.02 27.76 -10.14
CA PRO A 90 18.62 27.61 -8.74
C PRO A 90 19.80 27.16 -7.86
N ALA A 91 19.73 27.47 -6.57
CA ALA A 91 20.84 27.19 -5.62
C ALA A 91 21.13 25.68 -5.44
N ASP A 92 20.12 24.84 -5.64
CA ASP A 92 20.18 23.38 -5.57
C ASP A 92 20.48 22.71 -6.93
N TYR A 93 20.79 23.49 -7.98
CA TYR A 93 20.97 22.95 -9.34
C TYR A 93 22.04 21.86 -9.44
N LEU A 94 23.06 21.93 -8.58
CA LEU A 94 24.15 20.95 -8.50
C LEU A 94 23.99 19.94 -7.37
N GLU A 95 22.80 19.86 -6.77
CA GLU A 95 22.46 18.87 -5.76
C GLU A 95 21.80 17.63 -6.38
N LEU A 96 21.96 16.50 -5.69
CA LEU A 96 21.35 15.24 -6.09
C LEU A 96 19.87 15.25 -5.71
N HIS A 97 19.00 15.04 -6.70
CA HIS A 97 17.57 14.90 -6.47
C HIS A 97 17.22 13.42 -6.34
N TYR A 98 16.16 13.13 -5.57
CA TYR A 98 15.72 11.77 -5.30
C TYR A 98 14.25 11.63 -5.65
N ASP A 99 13.87 10.47 -6.19
CA ASP A 99 12.46 10.16 -6.44
C ASP A 99 11.71 9.99 -5.11
N CYS A 100 12.38 9.46 -4.09
CA CYS A 100 11.86 9.33 -2.73
C CYS A 100 12.76 10.09 -1.73
N PRO A 101 12.28 11.21 -1.14
CA PRO A 101 13.09 11.99 -0.20
C PRO A 101 13.36 11.25 1.13
N LEU A 102 12.52 10.28 1.51
CA LEU A 102 12.65 9.54 2.77
C LEU A 102 13.78 8.51 2.74
N CYS A 103 13.87 7.72 1.67
CA CYS A 103 14.89 6.68 1.55
C CYS A 103 16.04 7.06 0.62
N ARG A 104 15.97 8.22 -0.05
CA ARG A 104 16.96 8.67 -1.05
C ARG A 104 17.23 7.59 -2.10
N ASP A 105 16.13 7.02 -2.59
CA ASP A 105 16.10 5.95 -3.60
C ASP A 105 16.85 4.67 -3.23
N THR A 106 17.08 4.42 -1.94
CA THR A 106 17.64 3.14 -1.48
C THR A 106 16.56 2.09 -1.20
N GLY A 107 15.31 2.53 -1.01
CA GLY A 107 14.22 1.69 -0.54
C GLY A 107 14.19 1.48 0.98
N TYR A 108 15.18 1.97 1.73
CA TYR A 108 15.28 1.81 3.17
C TYR A 108 15.46 3.16 3.89
N ALA A 109 14.83 3.31 5.05
CA ALA A 109 15.01 4.46 5.95
C ALA A 109 15.23 3.91 7.36
N ASP A 110 16.30 4.35 8.03
CA ASP A 110 16.68 3.92 9.39
C ASP A 110 16.75 2.39 9.57
N GLY A 111 17.33 1.69 8.59
CA GLY A 111 17.48 0.24 8.59
C GLY A 111 16.17 -0.54 8.37
N ARG A 112 15.05 0.15 8.08
CA ARG A 112 13.75 -0.45 7.81
C ARG A 112 13.30 -0.17 6.38
N LYS A 113 12.49 -1.07 5.82
CA LYS A 113 11.87 -0.86 4.49
C LYS A 113 11.06 0.44 4.50
N CYS A 114 11.36 1.33 3.56
CA CYS A 114 10.65 2.59 3.38
C CYS A 114 9.20 2.33 2.91
N SER A 115 8.30 3.28 3.18
CA SER A 115 6.92 3.23 2.70
C SER A 115 6.83 3.07 1.18
N CYS A 116 7.74 3.67 0.42
CA CYS A 116 7.80 3.49 -1.04
C CYS A 116 8.22 2.08 -1.46
N PHE A 117 9.02 1.37 -0.65
CA PHE A 117 9.37 -0.03 -0.90
C PHE A 117 8.18 -0.92 -0.63
N LYS A 118 7.48 -0.71 0.48
CA LYS A 118 6.23 -1.41 0.81
C LYS A 118 5.17 -1.20 -0.28
N LYS A 119 5.04 0.00 -0.84
CA LYS A 119 4.14 0.27 -1.99
C LYS A 119 4.51 -0.54 -3.24
N ARG A 120 5.80 -0.72 -3.52
CA ARG A 120 6.26 -1.55 -4.63
C ARG A 120 6.06 -3.04 -4.38
N GLU A 121 6.26 -3.50 -3.13
CA GLU A 121 5.90 -4.86 -2.70
C GLU A 121 4.43 -5.16 -2.97
N ILE A 122 3.54 -4.26 -2.54
CA ILE A 122 2.10 -4.34 -2.77
C ILE A 122 1.79 -4.45 -4.26
N ALA A 123 2.34 -3.53 -5.05
CA ALA A 123 2.17 -3.50 -6.49
C ALA A 123 2.57 -4.83 -7.14
N LEU A 124 3.68 -5.43 -6.72
CA LEU A 124 4.18 -6.67 -7.28
C LEU A 124 3.30 -7.88 -6.90
N LEU A 125 2.82 -7.94 -5.64
CA LEU A 125 1.88 -8.97 -5.20
C LEU A 125 0.54 -8.86 -5.92
N TYR A 126 0.15 -7.65 -6.28
CA TYR A 126 -1.03 -7.39 -7.09
C TYR A 126 -0.88 -7.73 -8.57
N ASP A 127 0.31 -7.53 -9.14
CA ASP A 127 0.60 -7.95 -10.51
C ASP A 127 0.51 -9.48 -10.68
N GLN A 128 0.87 -10.22 -9.64
CA GLN A 128 0.80 -11.69 -9.65
C GLN A 128 -0.62 -12.25 -9.43
N SER A 129 -1.54 -11.46 -8.86
CA SER A 129 -2.90 -11.92 -8.53
C SER A 129 -3.94 -11.54 -9.60
N ASN A 130 -3.54 -11.03 -10.77
CA ASN A 130 -4.42 -10.48 -11.81
C ASN A 130 -5.35 -9.36 -11.32
N ILE A 131 -5.19 -8.89 -10.08
CA ILE A 131 -6.14 -7.95 -9.48
C ILE A 131 -6.11 -6.61 -10.20
N ARG A 132 -4.96 -6.19 -10.77
CA ARG A 132 -4.90 -4.95 -11.55
C ARG A 132 -5.84 -4.96 -12.75
N GLU A 133 -5.94 -6.09 -13.45
CA GLU A 133 -6.88 -6.24 -14.57
C GLU A 133 -8.33 -6.30 -14.09
N ILE A 134 -8.57 -6.94 -12.94
CA ILE A 134 -9.90 -6.96 -12.30
C ILE A 134 -10.32 -5.54 -11.92
N LEU A 135 -9.46 -4.77 -11.24
CA LEU A 135 -9.73 -3.42 -10.76
C LEU A 135 -9.94 -2.40 -11.90
N LYS A 136 -9.36 -2.62 -13.09
CA LYS A 136 -9.70 -1.83 -14.29
C LYS A 136 -11.17 -2.00 -14.71
N ARG A 137 -11.75 -3.19 -14.48
CA ARG A 137 -13.11 -3.56 -14.89
C ARG A 137 -14.13 -3.46 -13.75
N GLU A 138 -13.70 -3.66 -12.51
CA GLU A 138 -14.53 -3.68 -11.31
C GLU A 138 -14.20 -2.50 -10.41
N ASN A 139 -14.87 -1.38 -10.65
CA ASN A 139 -14.72 -0.16 -9.86
C ASN A 139 -16.00 0.69 -9.89
N PHE A 140 -16.04 1.79 -9.12
CA PHE A 140 -17.24 2.63 -9.04
C PHE A 140 -17.65 3.27 -10.37
N SER A 141 -16.71 3.47 -11.31
CA SER A 141 -17.02 4.04 -12.62
C SER A 141 -17.71 3.04 -13.56
N THR A 142 -17.43 1.74 -13.40
CA THR A 142 -18.05 0.65 -14.17
C THR A 142 -19.23 0.00 -13.45
N PHE A 143 -19.55 0.46 -12.23
CA PHE A 143 -20.68 -0.05 -11.45
C PHE A 143 -22.01 0.32 -12.12
N SER A 144 -22.78 -0.70 -12.56
CA SER A 144 -24.09 -0.50 -13.18
C SER A 144 -25.22 -1.01 -12.28
N TYR A 145 -26.18 -0.12 -12.03
CA TYR A 145 -27.39 -0.40 -11.28
C TYR A 145 -28.46 -1.15 -12.11
N GLU A 146 -28.29 -1.25 -13.42
CA GLU A 146 -29.27 -1.87 -14.33
C GLU A 146 -29.48 -3.36 -14.01
N TYR A 147 -28.44 -4.02 -13.51
CA TYR A 147 -28.48 -5.44 -13.19
C TYR A 147 -29.20 -5.78 -11.89
N PHE A 148 -29.61 -4.78 -11.12
CA PHE A 148 -30.37 -4.96 -9.89
C PHE A 148 -31.86 -4.83 -10.14
N ASP A 149 -32.66 -5.66 -9.46
CA ASP A 149 -34.11 -5.63 -9.63
C ASP A 149 -34.70 -4.35 -9.06
N ASP A 150 -35.61 -3.76 -9.83
CA ASP A 150 -36.28 -2.50 -9.47
C ASP A 150 -37.80 -2.65 -9.42
N THR A 151 -38.29 -3.89 -9.38
CA THR A 151 -39.72 -4.20 -9.49
C THR A 151 -40.27 -4.82 -8.22
N LYS A 152 -39.45 -5.59 -7.49
CA LYS A 152 -39.84 -6.30 -6.28
C LYS A 152 -39.19 -5.66 -5.05
N PRO A 153 -39.95 -4.92 -4.22
CA PRO A 153 -39.47 -4.44 -2.95
C PRO A 153 -39.23 -5.61 -2.00
N ASP A 154 -38.11 -5.58 -1.27
CA ASP A 154 -37.85 -6.54 -0.20
C ASP A 154 -38.82 -6.30 0.98
N PRO A 155 -39.44 -7.36 1.55
CA PRO A 155 -40.45 -7.22 2.60
C PRO A 155 -39.97 -6.49 3.87
N ARG A 156 -38.68 -6.54 4.19
CA ARG A 156 -38.12 -5.94 5.40
C ARG A 156 -37.71 -4.49 5.18
N SER A 157 -36.93 -4.24 4.13
CA SER A 157 -36.39 -2.92 3.83
C SER A 157 -37.38 -2.00 3.10
N LYS A 158 -38.45 -2.57 2.52
CA LYS A 158 -39.43 -1.89 1.65
C LYS A 158 -38.79 -1.18 0.45
N LYS A 159 -37.59 -1.58 0.06
CA LYS A 159 -36.81 -1.01 -1.05
C LYS A 159 -36.60 -2.08 -2.10
N THR A 160 -36.50 -1.67 -3.36
CA THR A 160 -36.06 -2.57 -4.42
C THR A 160 -34.58 -2.93 -4.24
N ALA A 161 -34.13 -4.02 -4.84
CA ALA A 161 -32.71 -4.39 -4.80
C ALA A 161 -31.82 -3.28 -5.39
N ARG A 162 -32.32 -2.56 -6.41
CA ARG A 162 -31.62 -1.43 -7.02
C ARG A 162 -31.52 -0.23 -6.08
N GLU A 163 -32.63 0.17 -5.46
CA GLU A 163 -32.64 1.29 -4.50
C GLU A 163 -31.74 1.03 -3.30
N TYR A 164 -31.77 -0.19 -2.78
CA TYR A 164 -30.91 -0.59 -1.68
C TYR A 164 -29.44 -0.60 -2.11
N MET A 165 -29.12 -1.12 -3.30
CA MET A 165 -27.75 -1.12 -3.80
C MET A 165 -27.18 0.29 -4.02
N LYS A 166 -28.01 1.27 -4.42
CA LYS A 166 -27.59 2.68 -4.48
C LYS A 166 -27.15 3.21 -3.11
N GLN A 167 -27.86 2.84 -2.04
CA GLN A 167 -27.49 3.22 -0.68
C GLN A 167 -26.21 2.53 -0.22
N VAL A 168 -26.06 1.24 -0.54
CA VAL A 168 -24.82 0.50 -0.25
C VAL A 168 -23.64 1.12 -0.98
N ALA A 169 -23.78 1.43 -2.27
CA ALA A 169 -22.72 2.09 -3.04
C ALA A 169 -22.36 3.48 -2.48
N ALA A 170 -23.36 4.26 -2.04
CA ALA A 170 -23.12 5.55 -1.38
C ALA A 170 -22.38 5.38 -0.04
N LEU A 171 -22.74 4.36 0.75
CA LEU A 171 -22.03 4.01 1.98
C LEU A 171 -20.57 3.63 1.69
N CYS A 172 -20.32 2.81 0.65
CA CYS A 172 -18.96 2.43 0.25
C CYS A 172 -18.14 3.64 -0.22
N LYS A 173 -18.75 4.61 -0.91
CA LYS A 173 -18.07 5.87 -1.27
C LYS A 173 -17.72 6.71 -0.04
N SER A 174 -18.67 6.88 0.87
CA SER A 174 -18.43 7.59 2.14
C SER A 174 -17.37 6.88 3.01
N TYR A 175 -17.30 5.55 2.95
CA TYR A 175 -16.24 4.78 3.60
C TYR A 175 -14.86 5.14 3.05
N VAL A 176 -14.72 5.20 1.73
CA VAL A 176 -13.48 5.59 1.06
C VAL A 176 -13.08 7.02 1.43
N GLU A 177 -14.02 7.97 1.38
CA GLU A 177 -13.77 9.38 1.71
C GLU A 177 -13.26 9.56 3.15
N ARG A 178 -13.82 8.82 4.12
CA ARG A 178 -13.45 8.91 5.53
C ARG A 178 -12.28 8.02 5.92
N PHE A 179 -11.78 7.17 5.02
CA PHE A 179 -10.79 6.13 5.35
C PHE A 179 -9.48 6.68 5.93
N GLY A 180 -9.10 7.91 5.54
CA GLY A 180 -7.93 8.60 6.09
C GLY A 180 -8.09 9.03 7.55
N GLU A 181 -9.33 9.25 8.00
CA GLU A 181 -9.67 9.67 9.36
C GLU A 181 -10.03 8.46 10.23
N THR A 182 -10.93 7.60 9.74
CA THR A 182 -11.41 6.40 10.42
C THR A 182 -11.27 5.18 9.53
N LYS A 183 -10.53 4.18 10.03
CA LYS A 183 -10.37 2.88 9.36
C LYS A 183 -11.42 1.91 9.87
N ASP A 184 -12.67 2.16 9.47
CA ASP A 184 -13.81 1.36 9.88
C ASP A 184 -13.75 -0.06 9.27
N ASN A 185 -14.52 -0.99 9.84
CA ASN A 185 -14.60 -2.36 9.36
C ASN A 185 -15.97 -2.63 8.73
N LEU A 186 -16.00 -3.37 7.61
CA LEU A 186 -17.23 -3.72 6.91
C LEU A 186 -17.37 -5.25 6.80
N LEU A 187 -18.59 -5.74 6.94
CA LEU A 187 -18.93 -7.13 6.69
C LEU A 187 -20.01 -7.20 5.61
N PHE A 188 -19.66 -7.66 4.41
CA PHE A 188 -20.61 -7.98 3.37
C PHE A 188 -21.10 -9.42 3.52
N THR A 189 -22.40 -9.61 3.65
CA THR A 189 -23.04 -10.94 3.79
C THR A 189 -24.18 -11.09 2.79
N GLY A 190 -24.49 -12.31 2.37
CA GLY A 190 -25.59 -12.60 1.46
C GLY A 190 -25.20 -13.64 0.42
N LYS A 191 -26.15 -14.11 -0.39
CA LYS A 191 -25.91 -15.21 -1.35
C LYS A 191 -24.85 -14.87 -2.41
N THR A 192 -24.37 -15.90 -3.11
CA THR A 192 -23.45 -15.77 -4.23
C THR A 192 -24.04 -14.87 -5.32
N GLY A 193 -23.18 -14.10 -5.99
CA GLY A 193 -23.57 -13.33 -7.17
C GLY A 193 -24.28 -11.99 -6.90
N LEU A 194 -24.34 -11.53 -5.64
CA LEU A 194 -24.99 -10.26 -5.27
C LEU A 194 -24.08 -9.01 -5.32
N GLY A 195 -22.82 -9.17 -5.74
CA GLY A 195 -21.89 -8.05 -5.92
C GLY A 195 -20.98 -7.72 -4.73
N LYS A 196 -20.88 -8.60 -3.72
CA LYS A 196 -19.98 -8.42 -2.56
C LYS A 196 -18.52 -8.17 -2.98
N THR A 197 -17.94 -9.10 -3.73
CA THR A 197 -16.58 -8.99 -4.27
C THR A 197 -16.39 -7.74 -5.12
N PHE A 198 -17.39 -7.40 -5.95
CA PHE A 198 -17.33 -6.22 -6.80
C PHE A 198 -17.26 -4.92 -5.97
N LEU A 199 -18.07 -4.80 -4.91
CA LEU A 199 -18.03 -3.65 -4.00
C LEU A 199 -16.70 -3.56 -3.25
N SER A 200 -16.17 -4.70 -2.78
CA SER A 200 -14.83 -4.77 -2.18
C SER A 200 -13.75 -4.28 -3.17
N ASN A 201 -13.83 -4.68 -4.43
CA ASN A 201 -12.93 -4.25 -5.50
C ASN A 201 -13.07 -2.75 -5.81
N CYS A 202 -14.29 -2.20 -5.78
CA CYS A 202 -14.51 -0.76 -5.91
C CYS A 202 -13.79 0.03 -4.81
N ILE A 203 -13.94 -0.39 -3.56
CA ILE A 203 -13.25 0.24 -2.42
C ILE A 203 -11.73 0.08 -2.56
N ALA A 204 -11.26 -1.12 -2.92
CA ALA A 204 -9.84 -1.38 -3.10
C ALA A 204 -9.21 -0.46 -4.16
N LYS A 205 -9.87 -0.28 -5.31
CA LYS A 205 -9.41 0.59 -6.40
C LYS A 205 -9.16 2.01 -5.90
N GLU A 206 -10.18 2.63 -5.30
CA GLU A 206 -10.10 4.03 -4.87
C GLU A 206 -9.02 4.24 -3.80
N LEU A 207 -8.92 3.33 -2.83
CA LEU A 207 -7.92 3.44 -1.77
C LEU A 207 -6.50 3.22 -2.28
N LEU A 208 -6.32 2.33 -3.26
CA LEU A 208 -5.04 2.17 -3.94
C LEU A 208 -4.65 3.42 -4.74
N ASP A 209 -5.60 4.04 -5.43
CA ASP A 209 -5.38 5.29 -6.18
C ASP A 209 -5.05 6.47 -5.24
N GLN A 210 -5.60 6.47 -4.02
CA GLN A 210 -5.24 7.41 -2.95
C GLN A 210 -3.90 7.06 -2.26
N GLY A 211 -3.27 5.94 -2.62
CA GLY A 211 -1.95 5.54 -2.15
C GLY A 211 -1.93 4.80 -0.81
N TYR A 212 -3.07 4.30 -0.33
CA TYR A 212 -3.15 3.41 0.84
C TYR A 212 -2.67 2.01 0.50
N SER A 213 -2.18 1.30 1.52
CA SER A 213 -1.84 -0.12 1.39
C SER A 213 -3.08 -0.99 1.55
N VAL A 214 -3.56 -1.55 0.45
CA VAL A 214 -4.65 -2.55 0.47
C VAL A 214 -4.04 -3.93 0.30
N VAL A 215 -4.68 -4.95 0.87
CA VAL A 215 -4.44 -6.37 0.57
C VAL A 215 -5.78 -7.04 0.35
N TYR A 216 -5.89 -7.79 -0.74
CA TYR A 216 -7.08 -8.58 -1.06
C TYR A 216 -6.67 -10.04 -1.21
N LEU A 217 -7.37 -10.94 -0.53
CA LEU A 217 -7.20 -12.37 -0.68
C LEU A 217 -8.46 -13.15 -0.28
N PRO A 218 -8.68 -14.35 -0.86
CA PRO A 218 -9.66 -15.30 -0.33
C PRO A 218 -9.32 -15.74 1.10
N ALA A 219 -10.32 -16.03 1.91
CA ALA A 219 -10.14 -16.51 3.29
C ALA A 219 -9.21 -17.74 3.39
N VAL A 220 -9.34 -18.69 2.46
CA VAL A 220 -8.47 -19.88 2.39
C VAL A 220 -6.98 -19.50 2.34
N LYS A 221 -6.62 -18.49 1.53
CA LYS A 221 -5.24 -18.01 1.43
C LYS A 221 -4.76 -17.33 2.70
N MET A 222 -5.65 -16.66 3.43
CA MET A 222 -5.32 -16.08 4.73
C MET A 222 -4.94 -17.17 5.72
N TYR A 223 -5.71 -18.25 5.80
CA TYR A 223 -5.39 -19.38 6.68
C TYR A 223 -4.09 -20.08 6.31
N GLU A 224 -3.83 -20.29 5.01
CA GLU A 224 -2.55 -20.85 4.54
C GLU A 224 -1.34 -20.00 4.98
N ILE A 225 -1.48 -18.67 4.97
CA ILE A 225 -0.41 -17.75 5.40
C ILE A 225 -0.19 -17.87 6.91
N PHE A 226 -1.25 -17.82 7.72
CA PHE A 226 -1.12 -17.92 9.18
C PHE A 226 -0.73 -19.33 9.66
N SER A 227 -1.06 -20.40 8.91
CA SER A 227 -0.66 -21.76 9.29
C SER A 227 0.83 -22.00 9.15
N LYS A 228 1.45 -21.45 8.09
CA LYS A 228 2.90 -21.58 7.86
C LYS A 228 3.71 -20.89 8.95
N GLU A 229 3.24 -19.75 9.45
CA GLU A 229 3.89 -19.06 10.58
C GLU A 229 3.91 -19.91 11.87
N ARG A 230 2.84 -20.67 12.14
CA ARG A 230 2.62 -21.35 13.43
C ARG A 230 3.16 -22.76 13.53
N PHE A 231 3.20 -23.51 12.43
CA PHE A 231 3.50 -24.95 12.46
C PHE A 231 4.86 -25.32 11.87
N ASP A 232 5.54 -24.41 11.19
CA ASP A 232 6.87 -24.69 10.66
C ASP A 232 7.92 -24.38 11.74
N TYR A 233 8.61 -25.42 12.23
CA TYR A 233 9.68 -25.27 13.23
C TYR A 233 10.87 -24.46 12.64
N ASP A 234 10.95 -24.45 11.30
CA ASP A 234 11.84 -23.62 10.47
C ASP A 234 11.08 -22.46 9.79
N ALA A 235 10.03 -21.90 10.44
CA ALA A 235 9.32 -20.73 9.91
C ALA A 235 10.33 -19.65 9.54
N THR A 236 10.49 -19.44 8.24
CA THR A 236 11.47 -18.52 7.69
C THR A 236 11.12 -17.09 8.12
N GLU A 237 12.10 -16.18 8.15
CA GLU A 237 11.80 -14.74 8.32
C GLU A 237 10.72 -14.28 7.32
N GLU A 238 10.68 -14.91 6.14
CA GLU A 238 9.68 -14.65 5.11
C GLU A 238 8.24 -14.91 5.56
N ASP A 239 7.98 -15.99 6.30
CA ASP A 239 6.63 -16.38 6.73
C ASP A 239 6.07 -15.44 7.79
N ARG A 240 6.92 -14.99 8.72
CA ARG A 240 6.59 -13.95 9.70
C ARG A 240 6.34 -12.59 9.04
N ASP A 241 7.11 -12.27 8.01
CA ASP A 241 6.89 -11.06 7.21
C ASP A 241 5.55 -11.12 6.44
N ARG A 242 5.11 -12.31 5.99
CA ARG A 242 3.82 -12.44 5.28
C ARG A 242 2.64 -12.14 6.18
N SER A 243 2.62 -12.69 7.39
CA SER A 243 1.53 -12.48 8.34
C SER A 243 1.54 -11.05 8.90
N SER A 244 2.72 -10.49 9.22
CA SER A 244 2.85 -9.07 9.58
C SER A 244 2.25 -8.17 8.50
N TYR A 245 2.48 -8.49 7.21
CA TYR A 245 1.90 -7.73 6.11
C TYR A 245 0.36 -7.72 6.12
N LEU A 246 -0.28 -8.86 6.40
CA LEU A 246 -1.73 -8.96 6.56
C LEU A 246 -2.23 -8.15 7.76
N LEU A 247 -1.43 -8.01 8.82
CA LEU A 247 -1.81 -7.28 10.02
C LEU A 247 -1.54 -5.77 9.91
N ASP A 248 -0.56 -5.34 9.10
CA ASP A 248 -0.06 -3.96 9.07
C ASP A 248 -0.55 -3.13 7.89
N CYS A 249 -1.06 -3.75 6.81
CA CYS A 249 -1.69 -3.03 5.71
C CYS A 249 -2.87 -2.18 6.19
N ASP A 250 -3.10 -1.04 5.52
CA ASP A 250 -4.15 -0.09 5.89
C ASP A 250 -5.55 -0.71 5.78
N LEU A 251 -5.79 -1.44 4.69
CA LEU A 251 -7.01 -2.21 4.46
C LEU A 251 -6.69 -3.67 4.14
N LEU A 252 -7.32 -4.60 4.85
CA LEU A 252 -7.33 -6.01 4.52
C LEU A 252 -8.73 -6.41 4.04
N ILE A 253 -8.81 -7.04 2.88
CA ILE A 253 -10.04 -7.60 2.32
C ILE A 253 -9.92 -9.12 2.34
N ILE A 254 -10.79 -9.77 3.12
CA ILE A 254 -10.92 -11.22 3.24
C ILE A 254 -12.19 -11.59 2.46
N ASP A 255 -12.02 -12.17 1.27
CA ASP A 255 -13.14 -12.54 0.40
C ASP A 255 -13.58 -13.99 0.60
N ASP A 256 -14.87 -14.28 0.42
CA ASP A 256 -15.46 -15.62 0.47
C ASP A 256 -15.15 -16.41 1.78
N LEU A 257 -15.28 -15.74 2.92
CA LEU A 257 -15.21 -16.36 4.25
C LEU A 257 -16.35 -17.38 4.43
N GLY A 258 -16.02 -18.57 4.95
CA GLY A 258 -16.95 -19.69 5.13
C GLY A 258 -16.99 -20.67 3.94
N THR A 259 -16.03 -20.57 3.01
CA THR A 259 -15.83 -21.58 1.94
C THR A 259 -14.82 -22.65 2.34
N GLU A 260 -14.02 -22.36 3.36
CA GLU A 260 -13.09 -23.26 4.02
C GLU A 260 -13.79 -24.31 4.89
N LEU A 261 -13.06 -25.39 5.22
CA LEU A 261 -13.50 -26.30 6.28
C LEU A 261 -13.29 -25.63 7.64
N VAL A 262 -14.38 -25.13 8.23
CA VAL A 262 -14.33 -24.45 9.53
C VAL A 262 -13.99 -25.46 10.62
N ASN A 263 -12.91 -25.17 11.33
CA ASN A 263 -12.40 -25.95 12.46
C ASN A 263 -11.73 -25.04 13.49
N THR A 264 -11.39 -25.59 14.66
CA THR A 264 -10.77 -24.84 15.77
C THR A 264 -9.54 -24.04 15.33
N PHE A 265 -8.75 -24.57 14.39
CA PHE A 265 -7.57 -23.86 13.88
C PHE A 265 -7.95 -22.63 13.05
N THR A 266 -8.79 -22.79 12.03
CA THR A 266 -9.26 -21.68 11.17
C THR A 266 -9.95 -20.58 11.99
N THR A 267 -10.85 -20.95 12.91
CA THR A 267 -11.52 -20.00 13.80
C THR A 267 -10.54 -19.25 14.70
N SER A 268 -9.48 -19.93 15.18
CA SER A 268 -8.43 -19.30 15.98
C SER A 268 -7.59 -18.30 15.18
N GLN A 269 -7.29 -18.59 13.92
CA GLN A 269 -6.55 -17.67 13.05
C GLN A 269 -7.39 -16.46 12.62
N LEU A 270 -8.67 -16.66 12.30
CA LEU A 270 -9.59 -15.56 12.04
C LEU A 270 -9.70 -14.66 13.27
N PHE A 271 -9.86 -15.25 14.47
CA PHE A 271 -9.88 -14.50 15.72
C PHE A 271 -8.60 -13.66 15.91
N TYR A 272 -7.44 -14.29 15.72
CA TYR A 272 -6.14 -13.62 15.83
C TYR A 272 -6.04 -12.43 14.87
N CYS A 273 -6.34 -12.65 13.58
CA CYS A 273 -6.29 -11.61 12.56
C CYS A 273 -7.20 -10.43 12.89
N VAL A 274 -8.48 -10.70 13.18
CA VAL A 274 -9.47 -9.67 13.52
C VAL A 274 -9.04 -8.89 14.77
N ASN A 275 -8.62 -9.59 15.82
CA ASN A 275 -8.24 -8.95 17.08
C ASN A 275 -7.01 -8.04 16.94
N GLU A 276 -5.96 -8.52 16.27
CA GLU A 276 -4.74 -7.73 16.03
C GLU A 276 -5.03 -6.48 15.20
N ARG A 277 -5.83 -6.60 14.13
CA ARG A 277 -6.16 -5.45 13.28
C ARG A 277 -7.04 -4.42 13.99
N LEU A 278 -8.00 -4.87 14.80
CA LEU A 278 -8.78 -3.97 15.66
C LEU A 278 -7.89 -3.23 16.65
N ASN A 279 -6.97 -3.92 17.32
CA ASN A 279 -6.02 -3.30 18.26
C ASN A 279 -5.12 -2.25 17.58
N ARG A 280 -4.70 -2.53 16.33
CA ARG A 280 -3.85 -1.63 15.52
C ARG A 280 -4.64 -0.54 14.79
N LYS A 281 -5.97 -0.48 14.94
CA LYS A 281 -6.87 0.44 14.22
C LYS A 281 -6.68 0.37 12.71
N LYS A 282 -6.60 -0.84 12.16
CA LYS A 282 -6.48 -1.11 10.73
C LYS A 282 -7.82 -1.57 10.16
N GLY A 283 -8.17 -1.09 8.96
CA GLY A 283 -9.48 -1.33 8.37
C GLY A 283 -9.58 -2.75 7.83
N THR A 284 -10.72 -3.40 8.02
CA THR A 284 -10.92 -4.77 7.55
C THR A 284 -12.28 -4.91 6.87
N ILE A 285 -12.28 -5.46 5.66
CA ILE A 285 -13.49 -5.84 4.94
C ILE A 285 -13.54 -7.36 4.89
N ILE A 286 -14.66 -7.93 5.30
CA ILE A 286 -14.94 -9.35 5.19
C ILE A 286 -16.11 -9.53 4.25
N SER A 287 -16.02 -10.48 3.32
CA SER A 287 -17.16 -10.92 2.52
C SER A 287 -17.45 -12.39 2.78
N THR A 288 -18.74 -12.75 2.85
CA THR A 288 -19.17 -14.13 3.09
C THR A 288 -20.48 -14.45 2.38
N ASN A 289 -20.65 -15.72 2.02
CA ASN A 289 -21.92 -16.24 1.52
C ASN A 289 -22.86 -16.69 2.65
N LEU A 290 -22.34 -16.80 3.88
CA LEU A 290 -23.11 -17.21 5.06
C LEU A 290 -23.95 -16.03 5.59
N PRO A 291 -25.23 -16.24 5.89
CA PRO A 291 -26.01 -15.27 6.66
C PRO A 291 -25.45 -15.17 8.09
N VAL A 292 -25.72 -14.05 8.76
CA VAL A 292 -25.17 -13.72 10.09
C VAL A 292 -25.46 -14.79 11.14
N ASN A 293 -26.62 -15.43 11.06
CA ASN A 293 -27.03 -16.52 11.93
C ASN A 293 -26.18 -17.78 11.71
N GLU A 294 -25.93 -18.20 10.48
CA GLU A 294 -25.06 -19.36 10.19
C GLU A 294 -23.60 -19.07 10.57
N MET A 295 -23.13 -17.83 10.40
CA MET A 295 -21.80 -17.45 10.89
C MET A 295 -21.64 -17.63 12.41
N ARG A 296 -22.70 -17.50 13.21
CA ARG A 296 -22.64 -17.77 14.66
C ARG A 296 -22.52 -19.25 14.98
N ASP A 297 -23.07 -20.11 14.13
CA ASP A 297 -23.02 -21.56 14.33
C ASP A 297 -21.65 -22.11 13.91
N GLU A 298 -21.07 -21.57 12.84
CA GLU A 298 -19.77 -22.02 12.32
C GLU A 298 -18.57 -21.43 13.08
N PHE A 299 -18.61 -20.15 13.42
CA PHE A 299 -17.53 -19.48 14.14
C PHE A 299 -17.86 -19.31 15.62
N THR A 300 -16.84 -19.44 16.48
CA THR A 300 -17.04 -19.26 17.93
C THR A 300 -17.69 -17.90 18.28
N ASP A 301 -18.53 -17.88 19.33
CA ASP A 301 -19.18 -16.68 19.86
C ASP A 301 -18.23 -15.50 20.05
N ARG A 302 -16.97 -15.79 20.41
CA ARG A 302 -15.94 -14.78 20.64
C ARG A 302 -15.56 -14.02 19.37
N VAL A 303 -15.43 -14.71 18.24
CA VAL A 303 -15.15 -14.08 16.94
C VAL A 303 -16.35 -13.24 16.51
N MET A 304 -17.54 -13.83 16.58
CA MET A 304 -18.76 -13.16 16.16
C MET A 304 -19.11 -11.96 17.01
N SER A 305 -18.88 -12.00 18.32
CA SER A 305 -19.03 -10.86 19.21
C SER A 305 -18.17 -9.67 18.77
N ARG A 306 -16.91 -9.92 18.36
CA ARG A 306 -16.02 -8.87 17.85
C ARG A 306 -16.44 -8.33 16.50
N ILE A 307 -16.83 -9.21 15.58
CA ILE A 307 -17.29 -8.79 14.25
C ILE A 307 -18.56 -7.96 14.38
N ILE A 308 -19.59 -8.46 15.08
CA ILE A 308 -20.88 -7.78 15.22
C ILE A 308 -20.77 -6.43 15.94
N SER A 309 -19.86 -6.29 16.91
CA SER A 309 -19.70 -5.03 17.66
C SER A 309 -18.85 -3.97 16.96
N GLN A 310 -17.94 -4.37 16.06
CA GLN A 310 -16.94 -3.45 15.47
C GLN A 310 -17.01 -3.35 13.95
N TYR A 311 -17.88 -4.13 13.30
CA TYR A 311 -18.07 -4.11 11.85
C TYR A 311 -19.45 -3.56 11.53
N THR A 312 -19.51 -2.71 10.52
CA THR A 312 -20.77 -2.35 9.88
C THR A 312 -21.21 -3.52 9.01
N VAL A 313 -22.28 -4.20 9.42
CA VAL A 313 -22.83 -5.35 8.69
C VAL A 313 -23.71 -4.86 7.55
N ILE A 314 -23.36 -5.24 6.33
CA ILE A 314 -24.05 -4.85 5.09
C ILE A 314 -24.57 -6.13 4.43
N PRO A 315 -25.81 -6.53 4.71
CA PRO A 315 -26.42 -7.67 4.05
C PRO A 315 -26.87 -7.28 2.65
N LEU A 316 -26.45 -8.04 1.64
CA LEU A 316 -26.89 -7.89 0.25
C LEU A 316 -28.01 -8.88 -0.04
N TYR A 317 -29.02 -8.40 -0.77
CA TYR A 317 -30.21 -9.15 -1.14
C TYR A 317 -30.47 -9.03 -2.64
N GLY A 318 -31.16 -10.01 -3.21
CA GLY A 318 -31.56 -10.02 -4.61
C GLY A 318 -31.31 -11.35 -5.30
N GLU A 319 -31.34 -11.30 -6.63
CA GLU A 319 -31.04 -12.42 -7.52
C GLU A 319 -29.57 -12.38 -7.96
N ASP A 320 -29.03 -13.52 -8.40
CA ASP A 320 -27.66 -13.61 -8.88
C ASP A 320 -27.47 -12.74 -10.15
N ILE A 321 -26.67 -11.69 -10.01
CA ILE A 321 -26.37 -10.71 -11.06
C ILE A 321 -25.63 -11.38 -12.23
N ARG A 322 -24.81 -12.40 -11.96
CA ARG A 322 -24.06 -13.13 -12.99
C ARG A 322 -25.02 -13.88 -13.91
N ILE A 323 -26.07 -14.48 -13.35
CA ILE A 323 -27.13 -15.14 -14.12
C ILE A 323 -27.91 -14.10 -14.93
N ARG A 324 -28.31 -12.99 -14.30
CA ARG A 324 -29.07 -11.94 -14.98
C ARG A 324 -28.29 -11.30 -16.14
N LYS A 325 -26.98 -11.09 -15.99
CA LYS A 325 -26.11 -10.61 -17.09
C LYS A 325 -26.10 -11.55 -18.29
N LYS A 326 -26.03 -12.86 -18.05
CA LYS A 326 -26.12 -13.88 -19.12
C LYS A 326 -27.49 -13.86 -19.80
N LEU A 327 -28.58 -13.77 -19.03
CA LEU A 327 -29.95 -13.69 -19.58
C LEU A 327 -30.19 -12.42 -20.41
N LEU A 328 -29.54 -11.32 -20.06
CA LEU A 328 -29.60 -10.05 -20.81
C LEU A 328 -28.64 -10.01 -22.02
N GLY A 329 -27.91 -11.09 -22.32
CA GLY A 329 -27.03 -11.19 -23.48
C GLY A 329 -25.75 -10.33 -23.41
N ARG A 330 -25.29 -9.94 -22.21
CA ARG A 330 -24.15 -9.03 -21.99
C ARG A 330 -22.98 -9.69 -21.26
N GLY A 331 -22.68 -10.95 -21.61
CA GLY A 331 -21.66 -11.80 -20.97
C GLY A 331 -20.27 -11.63 -21.52
#